data_AF-A0A231QVY0-F1
#
_entry.id   AF-A0A231QVY0-F1
#
_cell.length_a   1.000
_cell.length_b   1.000
_cell.length_c   1.000
_cell.angle_alpha   90.00
_cell.angle_beta   90.00
_cell.angle_gamma   90.00
#
_symmetry.space_group_name_H-M   'P 1'
#
loop_
_entity.id
_entity.type
_entity.pdbx_description
1 polymer ?
#
loop_
_entity_poly.entity_id
_entity_poly.type
_entity_poly.pdbx_seq_one_letter_code
_entity_poly.pdbx_strand_id
1 'polypeptide(L)'
;MTNTSATDIVPAQIIGLGTNSITLRTENNEIVKVKQPATAKKDKVFMQTMKDILKSGLWIPVNKKLNQLLHYDWFDAPIESYSF
;
A
#
# COMPACT_ATOMS: atom_id res chain seq x y z
N MET A 1 1.24 -29.25 -0.48
CA MET A 1 0.60 -28.18 -1.29
C MET A 1 0.57 -26.93 -0.43
N THR A 2 1.31 -25.90 -0.83
CA THR A 2 1.62 -24.71 0.00
C THR A 2 0.43 -23.76 0.05
N ASN A 3 -0.32 -23.77 1.15
CA ASN A 3 -1.37 -22.79 1.44
C ASN A 3 -0.72 -21.45 1.84
N THR A 4 -0.43 -20.61 0.86
CA THR A 4 0.16 -19.28 1.07
C THR A 4 -0.91 -18.32 1.61
N SER A 5 -1.03 -18.26 2.94
CA SER A 5 -1.43 -17.13 3.81
C SER A 5 -2.29 -16.01 3.19
N ALA A 6 -3.55 -16.26 2.86
CA ALA A 6 -4.54 -15.22 2.53
C ALA A 6 -5.02 -14.41 3.75
N THR A 7 -4.56 -14.74 4.97
CA THR A 7 -5.05 -14.20 6.25
C THR A 7 -4.38 -12.91 6.71
N ASP A 8 -3.37 -12.40 6.01
CA ASP A 8 -2.59 -11.25 6.47
C ASP A 8 -2.86 -9.96 5.68
N ILE A 9 -3.79 -9.97 4.73
CA ILE A 9 -4.22 -8.79 3.98
C ILE A 9 -5.46 -8.22 4.66
N VAL A 10 -5.37 -6.98 5.12
CA VAL A 10 -6.46 -6.30 5.83
C VAL A 10 -6.72 -4.93 5.23
N PRO A 11 -7.98 -4.47 5.16
CA PRO A 11 -8.28 -3.09 4.76
C PRO A 11 -7.75 -2.08 5.77
N ALA A 12 -7.12 -1.02 5.28
CA ALA A 12 -6.63 0.09 6.08
C ALA A 12 -6.71 1.44 5.36
N GLN A 13 -6.88 2.52 6.10
CA GLN A 13 -6.83 3.89 5.60
C GLN A 13 -5.46 4.49 5.84
N ILE A 14 -4.94 5.24 4.88
CA ILE A 14 -3.78 6.09 5.13
C ILE A 14 -4.25 7.23 6.04
N ILE A 15 -3.58 7.38 7.19
CA ILE A 15 -3.86 8.47 8.15
C ILE A 15 -2.68 9.43 8.31
N GLY A 16 -1.52 9.11 7.72
CA GLY A 16 -0.36 9.98 7.76
C GLY A 16 0.74 9.58 6.80
N LEU A 17 1.41 10.58 6.22
CA LEU A 17 2.56 10.41 5.34
C LEU A 17 3.78 11.05 6.01
N GLY A 18 4.74 10.22 6.41
CA GLY A 18 6.05 10.65 6.87
C GLY A 18 7.08 10.69 5.74
N THR A 19 8.29 11.11 6.08
CA THR A 19 9.41 11.22 5.12
C THR A 19 9.98 9.87 4.67
N ASN A 20 9.83 8.83 5.48
CA ASN A 20 10.32 7.47 5.21
C ASN A 20 9.26 6.39 5.53
N SER A 21 8.05 6.79 5.90
CA SER A 21 7.00 5.86 6.32
C SER A 21 5.60 6.36 6.00
N ILE A 22 4.67 5.41 5.85
CA ILE A 22 3.25 5.65 5.68
C ILE A 22 2.57 5.05 6.90
N THR A 23 1.73 5.83 7.58
CA THR A 23 0.95 5.38 8.72
C THR A 23 -0.46 5.06 8.27
N LEU A 24 -0.90 3.84 8.54
CA LEU A 24 -2.19 3.32 8.18
C LEU A 24 -2.97 2.94 9.44
N ARG A 25 -4.29 3.01 9.33
CA ARG A 25 -5.23 2.57 10.36
C ARG A 25 -6.17 1.54 9.76
N THR A 26 -6.18 0.34 10.32
CA THR A 26 -7.07 -0.76 9.91
C THR A 26 -8.48 -0.58 10.48
N GLU A 27 -9.43 -1.42 10.04
CA GLU A 27 -10.83 -1.37 10.50
C GLU A 27 -10.98 -1.60 12.01
N ASN A 28 -10.15 -2.45 12.60
CA ASN A 28 -10.07 -2.68 14.04
C ASN A 28 -9.29 -1.57 14.79
N ASN A 29 -9.04 -0.43 14.14
CA ASN A 29 -8.36 0.74 14.70
C ASN A 29 -6.89 0.50 15.10
N GLU A 30 -6.28 -0.56 14.56
CA GLU A 30 -4.86 -0.87 14.74
C GLU A 30 -4.00 -0.01 13.81
N ILE A 31 -2.83 0.41 14.31
CA ILE A 31 -1.92 1.28 13.56
C ILE A 31 -0.81 0.47 12.93
N VAL A 32 -0.73 0.52 11.61
CA VAL A 32 0.30 -0.15 10.81
C VAL A 32 1.23 0.90 10.23
N LYS A 33 2.55 0.72 10.41
CA LYS A 33 3.56 1.61 9.82
C LYS A 33 4.29 0.88 8.71
N VAL A 34 4.06 1.33 7.48
CA VAL A 34 4.72 0.80 6.29
C VAL A 34 5.94 1.65 5.99
N LYS A 35 7.09 1.01 5.73
CA LYS A 35 8.29 1.70 5.27
C LYS A 35 8.09 2.14 3.82
N GLN A 36 8.39 3.40 3.52
CA GLN A 36 8.41 3.85 2.13
C GLN A 36 9.62 3.25 1.41
N PRO A 37 9.49 2.84 0.15
CA PRO A 37 10.64 2.41 -0.63
C PRO A 37 11.63 3.58 -0.76
N ALA A 38 12.93 3.28 -0.79
CA ALA A 38 13.97 4.32 -0.85
C ALA A 38 13.85 5.21 -2.12
N THR A 39 13.24 4.67 -3.17
CA THR A 39 12.93 5.34 -4.43
C THR A 39 11.74 6.32 -4.33
N ALA A 40 10.86 6.18 -3.33
CA ALA A 40 9.67 7.03 -3.16
C ALA A 40 10.00 8.52 -3.05
N LYS A 41 11.17 8.87 -2.50
CA LYS A 41 11.61 10.28 -2.42
C LYS A 41 11.80 10.93 -3.78
N LYS A 42 12.17 10.14 -4.79
CA LYS A 42 12.36 10.60 -6.17
C LYS A 42 11.09 10.39 -7.01
N ASP A 43 10.19 9.52 -6.57
CA ASP A 43 8.94 9.22 -7.24
C ASP A 43 7.83 10.19 -6.85
N LYS A 44 7.71 11.27 -7.64
CA LYS A 44 6.67 12.28 -7.47
C LYS A 44 5.26 11.72 -7.68
N VAL A 45 5.10 10.76 -8.58
CA VAL A 45 3.79 10.18 -8.91
C VAL A 45 3.30 9.36 -7.72
N PHE A 46 4.15 8.47 -7.20
CA PHE A 46 3.84 7.69 -6.00
C PHE A 46 3.41 8.61 -4.84
N MET A 47 4.19 9.64 -4.54
CA MET A 47 3.87 10.54 -3.43
C MET A 47 2.59 11.34 -3.66
N GLN A 48 2.28 11.70 -4.90
CA GLN A 48 1.03 12.39 -5.23
C GLN A 48 -0.17 11.46 -5.05
N THR A 49 -0.10 10.23 -5.58
CA THR A 49 -1.12 9.21 -5.39
C THR A 49 -1.38 8.92 -3.91
N MET A 50 -0.32 8.79 -3.09
CA MET A 50 -0.47 8.58 -1.65
C MET A 50 -1.17 9.76 -0.95
N LYS A 51 -0.89 11.00 -1.37
CA LYS A 51 -1.57 12.19 -0.84
C LYS A 51 -3.05 12.22 -1.24
N ASP A 52 -3.37 11.82 -2.45
CA ASP A 52 -4.75 11.81 -2.96
C ASP A 52 -5.57 10.70 -2.29
N ILE A 53 -4.95 9.54 -2.02
CA ILE A 53 -5.55 8.47 -1.20
C ILE A 53 -5.78 8.95 0.25
N LEU A 54 -4.79 9.60 0.86
CA LEU A 54 -4.94 10.17 2.20
C LEU A 54 -6.09 11.18 2.27
N LYS A 55 -6.21 12.07 1.28
CA LYS A 55 -7.28 13.08 1.22
C LYS A 55 -8.67 12.48 0.98
N SER A 56 -8.75 11.40 0.21
CA SER A 56 -10.02 10.74 -0.10
C SER A 56 -10.53 9.85 1.03
N GLY A 57 -9.67 9.45 1.97
CA GLY A 57 -10.04 8.54 3.06
C GLY A 57 -10.37 7.13 2.57
N LEU A 58 -9.83 6.74 1.41
CA LEU A 58 -10.05 5.41 0.85
C LEU A 58 -9.47 4.32 1.75
N TRP A 59 -10.21 3.21 1.81
CA TRP A 59 -9.74 1.95 2.40
C TRP A 59 -8.97 1.17 1.34
N ILE A 60 -7.73 0.80 1.66
CA ILE A 60 -6.84 0.07 0.78
C ILE A 60 -6.35 -1.24 1.44
N PRO A 61 -6.25 -2.36 0.71
CA PRO A 61 -5.79 -3.64 1.27
C PRO A 61 -4.28 -3.63 1.57
N VAL A 62 -3.87 -3.78 2.82
CA VAL A 62 -2.45 -3.80 3.21
C VAL A 62 -2.01 -5.14 3.79
N ASN A 63 -0.76 -5.54 3.55
CA ASN A 63 -0.20 -6.74 4.15
C ASN A 63 0.36 -6.41 5.54
N LYS A 64 -0.30 -6.95 6.57
CA LYS A 64 0.02 -6.72 7.97
C LYS A 64 1.32 -7.40 8.42
N LYS A 65 1.67 -8.56 7.85
CA LYS A 65 2.92 -9.27 8.20
C LYS A 65 4.16 -8.60 7.63
N LEU A 66 4.06 -8.13 6.39
CA LEU A 66 5.19 -7.51 5.69
C LEU A 66 5.32 -6.03 6.01
N ASN A 67 4.32 -5.41 6.66
CA ASN A 67 4.22 -3.96 6.80
C ASN A 67 4.49 -3.27 5.47
N GLN A 68 3.90 -3.80 4.40
CA GLN A 68 4.08 -3.34 3.04
C GLN A 68 2.73 -3.06 2.42
N LEU A 69 2.71 -1.99 1.63
CA LEU A 69 1.72 -1.84 0.60
C LEU A 69 1.86 -3.03 -0.37
N LEU A 70 0.76 -3.69 -0.74
CA LEU A 70 0.76 -4.80 -1.71
C LEU A 70 1.55 -4.36 -2.95
N HIS A 71 2.69 -5.04 -3.15
CA HIS A 71 3.68 -4.66 -4.16
C HIS A 71 3.13 -4.82 -5.60
N TYR A 72 2.18 -5.74 -5.78
CA TYR A 72 1.72 -6.21 -7.08
C TYR A 72 0.45 -5.51 -7.62
N ASP A 73 -0.27 -4.70 -6.83
CA ASP A 73 -1.63 -4.25 -7.22
C ASP A 73 -1.80 -2.73 -7.39
N TRP A 74 -0.77 -1.91 -7.16
CA TRP A 74 -0.92 -0.45 -7.25
C TRP A 74 -0.15 0.25 -8.35
N PHE A 75 0.95 -0.33 -8.83
CA PHE A 75 1.78 0.32 -9.86
C PHE A 75 2.45 -0.65 -10.83
N ASP A 76 2.64 -1.91 -10.45
CA ASP A 76 3.11 -2.96 -11.37
C ASP A 76 1.94 -3.83 -11.80
N ALA A 77 1.04 -3.27 -12.62
CA ALA A 77 0.34 -4.15 -13.54
C ALA A 77 1.43 -4.76 -14.43
N PRO A 78 1.57 -6.09 -14.54
CA PRO A 78 2.30 -6.64 -15.66
C PRO A 78 1.66 -6.05 -16.91
N ILE A 79 2.46 -5.47 -17.79
CA ILE A 79 2.03 -5.21 -19.17
C ILE A 79 1.88 -6.61 -19.78
N GLU A 80 0.80 -7.32 -19.45
CA GLU A 80 0.34 -8.40 -20.30
C GLU A 80 -0.06 -7.70 -21.59
N SER A 81 0.77 -7.89 -22.63
CA SER A 81 0.44 -7.49 -23.97
C SER A 81 -0.87 -8.19 -24.33
N TYR A 82 -1.99 -7.48 -24.20
CA TYR A 82 -3.23 -7.87 -24.82
C TYR A 82 -3.02 -7.75 -26.33
N SER A 83 -2.59 -8.85 -26.94
CA SER A 83 -2.65 -9.04 -28.37
C SER A 83 -4.13 -9.16 -28.74
N PHE A 84 -4.67 -8.13 -29.38
CA PHE A 84 -5.97 -8.17 -30.06
C PHE A 84 -5.86 -8.90 -31.39
#